data_AF-A0A0F9QKM0-F1
#
_entry.id   AF-A0A0F9QKM0-F1
#
_cell.length_a   1.000
_cell.length_b   1.000
_cell.length_c   1.000
_cell.angle_alpha   90.00
_cell.angle_beta   90.00
_cell.angle_gamma   90.00
#
_symmetry.space_group_name_H-M   'P 1'
#
loop_
_entity.id
_entity.type
_entity.pdbx_description
1 polymer ?
#
loop_
_entity_poly.entity_id
_entity_poly.type
_entity_poly.pdbx_seq_one_letter_code
_entity_poly.pdbx_strand_id
1 'polypeptide(L)' 'MNGTIPLPVKIKPDGVKATYKNGVLGVTLLKAEEAKAKVKDIKIE' A
#
# COMPACT_ATOMS: atom_id res chain seq x y z
N MET A 1 22.49 -5.08 -2.98
CA MET A 1 21.38 -5.23 -3.94
C MET A 1 20.26 -4.28 -3.52
N ASN A 2 19.91 -3.32 -4.36
CA ASN A 2 18.75 -2.44 -4.18
C ASN A 2 17.58 -2.98 -5.01
N GLY A 3 16.50 -3.38 -4.35
CA GLY A 3 15.26 -3.79 -5.03
C GLY A 3 14.33 -2.59 -5.17
N THR A 4 13.91 -2.27 -6.39
CA THR A 4 12.87 -1.27 -6.66
C THR A 4 11.64 -1.98 -7.21
N ILE A 5 10.48 -1.73 -6.60
CA ILE A 5 9.20 -2.31 -7.02
C ILE A 5 8.31 -1.17 -7.51
N PRO A 6 7.91 -1.15 -8.79
CA PRO A 6 6.98 -0.14 -9.29
C PRO A 6 5.60 -0.34 -8.65
N LEU A 7 5.00 0.76 -8.19
CA LEU A 7 3.68 0.74 -7.56
C LEU A 7 2.59 1.03 -8.60
N PRO A 8 1.48 0.28 -8.61
CA PRO A 8 0.42 0.43 -9.61
C PRO A 8 -0.46 1.67 -9.37
N VAL A 9 -0.33 2.32 -8.21
CA VAL A 9 -1.15 3.46 -7.80
C VAL A 9 -0.31 4.48 -7.05
N LYS A 10 -0.78 5.74 -7.06
CA LYS A 10 -0.21 6.79 -6.21
C LYS A 10 -0.47 6.48 -4.73
N ILE A 11 0.56 6.69 -3.91
CA ILE A 11 0.53 6.51 -2.45
C ILE A 11 0.82 7.85 -1.77
N LYS A 12 0.44 7.99 -0.49
CA LYS A 12 0.84 9.12 0.36
C LYS A 12 2.20 8.77 1.00
N PRO A 13 3.33 9.38 0.58
CA PRO A 13 4.67 8.97 1.03
C PRO A 13 4.90 9.22 2.51
N ASP A 14 4.25 10.24 3.08
CA ASP A 14 4.39 10.60 4.50
C ASP A 14 3.75 9.56 5.45
N GLY A 15 2.90 8.68 4.91
CA GLY A 15 2.16 7.68 5.67
C GLY A 15 2.78 6.28 5.66
N VAL A 16 3.99 6.12 5.12
CA VAL A 16 4.65 4.81 5.01
C VAL A 16 5.05 4.29 6.39
N LYS A 17 4.70 3.04 6.68
CA LYS A 17 5.11 2.34 7.91
C LYS A 17 5.83 1.05 7.56
N ALA A 18 6.91 0.74 8.27
CA ALA A 18 7.63 -0.50 8.11
C ALA A 18 7.70 -1.24 9.45
N THR A 19 7.57 -2.57 9.41
CA THR A 19 7.73 -3.45 10.55
C THR A 19 8.63 -4.62 10.16
N TYR A 20 9.48 -5.05 11.08
CA TYR A 20 10.32 -6.23 10.88
C TYR A 20 10.06 -7.20 12.01
N LYS A 21 9.52 -8.38 11.68
CA LYS A 21 9.15 -9.39 12.67
C LYS A 21 9.41 -10.78 12.10
N ASN A 22 10.05 -11.64 12.90
CA ASN A 22 10.33 -13.05 12.55
C ASN A 22 11.06 -13.21 11.21
N GLY A 23 12.02 -12.34 10.89
CA GLY A 23 12.76 -12.40 9.62
C GLY A 23 12.02 -11.83 8.41
N VAL A 24 10.83 -11.24 8.59
CA VAL A 24 10.01 -10.70 7.50
C VAL A 24 9.86 -9.20 7.63
N LEU A 25 10.13 -8.48 6.53
CA LEU A 25 9.88 -7.05 6.39
C LEU A 25 8.47 -6.83 5.84
N GLY A 26 7.60 -6.25 6.66
CA GLY A 26 6.29 -5.75 6.25
C GLY A 26 6.35 -4.25 5.99
N VAL A 27 5.86 -3.80 4.83
CA VAL A 27 5.74 -2.38 4.50
C VAL A 27 4.29 -2.05 4.19
N THR A 28 3.73 -1.09 4.92
CA THR A 28 2.36 -0.60 4.75
C THR A 28 2.40 0.75 4.06
N LEU A 29 1.82 0.80 2.86
CA LEU A 29 1.74 2.00 2.02
C LEU A 29 0.30 2.51 1.98
N LEU A 30 0.05 3.72 2.48
CA LEU A 30 -1.28 4.32 2.41
C LEU A 30 -1.58 4.81 0.99
N LYS A 31 -2.71 4.36 0.41
CA LYS A 31 -3.18 4.84 -0.88
C LYS A 31 -3.47 6.35 -0.85
N ALA A 32 -3.17 7.04 -1.95
CA ALA A 32 -3.63 8.41 -2.17
C ALA A 32 -5.16 8.50 -2.15
N GLU A 33 -5.68 9.66 -1.79
CA GLU A 33 -7.13 9.89 -1.61
C GLU A 33 -7.90 9.65 -2.91
N GLU A 34 -7.34 10.14 -4.02
CA GLU A 34 -7.85 9.92 -5.38
C GLU A 34 -7.93 8.43 -5.76
N ALA A 35 -7.05 7.58 -5.19
CA ALA A 35 -7.04 6.15 -5.46
C ALA A 35 -7.99 5.36 -4.54
N LYS A 36 -8.43 5.93 -3.41
CA LYS A 36 -9.46 5.34 -2.55
C LYS A 36 -10.86 5.50 -3.12
N ALA A 37 -11.09 6.48 -3.99
CA ALA A 37 -12.39 6.70 -4.62
C ALA A 37 -12.80 5.60 -5.63
N LYS A 38 -11.88 4.72 -6.04
CA LYS A 38 -12.14 3.60 -6.98
C LYS A 38 -12.47 2.28 -6.27
N VAL A 39 -13.12 2.32 -5.10
CA VAL A 39 -13.57 1.10 -4.42
C VAL A 39 -14.77 0.55 -5.20
N LYS A 40 -14.66 -0.70 -5.64
CA LYS A 40 -15.80 -1.45 -6.15
C LYS A 40 -16.61 -1.93 -4.94
N ASP A 41 -17.85 -1.48 -4.82
CA ASP A 41 -18.82 -2.08 -3.91
C ASP A 41 -19.02 -3.55 -4.28
N ILE A 42 -18.68 -4.45 -3.35
CA ILE A 42 -19.02 -5.86 -3.47
C ILE A 42 -20.40 -6.00 -2.82
N LYS A 43 -21.44 -6.18 -3.64
CA LYS A 43 -22.75 -6.59 -3.13
C LYS A 43 -22.63 -8.01 -2.58
N ILE A 44 -23.00 -8.17 -1.32
CA ILE A 44 -23.16 -9.45 -0.64
C ILE A 44 -24.63 -9.83 -0.84
N GLU A 45 -24.89 -11.00 -1.43
CA GLU A 45 -26.24 -11.61 -1.54
C GLU A 45 -26.55 -12.47 -0.32
#